data_AF-A0A939LWX8-F1
#
_entry.id   AF-A0A939LWX8-F1
#
_cell.length_a   1.000
_cell.length_b   1.000
_cell.length_c   1.000
_cell.angle_alpha   90.00
_cell.angle_beta   90.00
_cell.angle_gamma   90.00
#
_symmetry.space_group_name_H-M   'P 1'
#
loop_
_entity.id
_entity.type
_entity.pdbx_description
1 polymer ?
#
loop_
_entity_poly.entity_id
_entity_poly.type
_entity_poly.pdbx_seq_one_letter_code
_entity_poly.pdbx_strand_id
1 'polypeptide(L)'
;MAAAVPTAAESTTPEAPVSRAVRLVRAIALLLGGLAITFSATLHEQLGFDLGISAAVIGAVGIAHLVEWVSRRASSPSAVPLIAGAVSVAAAVALPFTVSAIGFAVTVAAWALVAALLEFVGAAVRPGSRPDATLLGAIGVLLALLALLFREDPVAVVGLLGAYAIIAGVFLAISAFDIRRGPAADPADSSAAAGSEPTAP
;
A
#
# COMPACT_ATOMS: atom_id res chain seq x y z
N MET A 1 51.74 -10.05 -17.29
CA MET A 1 50.69 -10.93 -16.76
C MET A 1 49.57 -10.05 -16.19
N ALA A 2 48.57 -9.74 -17.01
CA ALA A 2 47.39 -9.01 -16.58
C ALA A 2 46.35 -10.04 -16.09
N ALA A 3 45.99 -9.98 -14.81
CA ALA A 3 44.96 -10.84 -14.25
C ALA A 3 43.59 -10.34 -14.74
N ALA A 4 42.84 -11.19 -15.45
CA ALA A 4 41.45 -10.94 -15.79
C ALA A 4 40.63 -10.94 -14.49
N VAL A 5 40.03 -9.80 -14.16
CA VAL A 5 39.03 -9.69 -13.10
C VAL A 5 37.74 -10.32 -13.63
N PRO A 6 37.24 -11.43 -13.05
CA PRO A 6 35.95 -11.96 -13.45
C PRO A 6 34.87 -10.96 -13.03
N THR A 7 34.24 -10.33 -14.02
CA THR A 7 33.01 -9.56 -13.84
C THR A 7 31.96 -10.52 -13.28
N ALA A 8 31.66 -10.41 -11.99
CA ALA A 8 30.57 -11.16 -11.38
C ALA A 8 29.31 -10.84 -12.19
N ALA A 9 28.78 -11.85 -12.87
CA ALA A 9 27.52 -11.75 -13.58
C ALA A 9 26.47 -11.29 -12.57
N GLU A 10 25.97 -10.08 -12.75
CA GLU A 10 24.84 -9.54 -12.02
C GLU A 10 23.69 -10.54 -12.17
N SER A 11 23.35 -11.22 -11.08
CA SER A 11 22.27 -12.18 -11.07
C SER A 11 20.96 -11.42 -11.25
N THR A 12 20.51 -11.27 -12.49
CA THR A 12 19.18 -10.74 -12.82
C THR A 12 18.14 -11.81 -12.51
N THR A 13 18.03 -12.23 -11.24
CA THR A 13 16.89 -13.02 -10.80
C THR A 13 15.68 -12.10 -10.90
N PRO A 14 14.68 -12.41 -11.75
CA PRO A 14 13.51 -11.57 -11.88
C PRO A 14 12.83 -11.48 -10.50
N GLU A 15 12.82 -10.28 -9.91
CA GLU A 15 12.11 -10.06 -8.65
C GLU A 15 10.64 -10.41 -8.92
N ALA A 16 10.15 -11.45 -8.25
CA ALA A 16 8.82 -11.99 -8.54
C ALA A 16 7.78 -10.87 -8.39
N PRO A 17 7.04 -10.52 -9.46
CA PRO A 17 6.10 -9.42 -9.42
C PRO A 17 5.04 -9.70 -8.35
N VAL A 18 4.81 -8.74 -7.48
CA VAL A 18 3.73 -8.79 -6.48
C VAL A 18 2.45 -9.27 -7.16
N SER A 19 1.84 -10.33 -6.61
CA SER A 19 0.65 -10.90 -7.21
C SER A 19 -0.46 -9.86 -7.26
N ARG A 20 -1.08 -9.73 -8.44
CA ARG A 20 -2.20 -8.82 -8.70
C ARG A 20 -3.33 -8.99 -7.67
N ALA A 21 -3.55 -10.22 -7.22
CA ALA A 21 -4.54 -10.57 -6.20
C ALA A 21 -4.31 -9.82 -4.88
N VAL A 22 -3.06 -9.75 -4.38
CA VAL A 22 -2.75 -9.07 -3.12
C VAL A 22 -3.04 -7.57 -3.18
N ARG A 23 -2.71 -6.92 -4.31
CA ARG A 23 -3.02 -5.50 -4.52
C ARG A 23 -4.53 -5.26 -4.58
N LEU A 24 -5.26 -6.17 -5.22
CA LEU A 24 -6.71 -6.07 -5.34
C LEU A 24 -7.41 -6.23 -3.98
N VAL A 25 -6.91 -7.09 -3.08
CA VAL A 25 -7.46 -7.22 -1.71
C VAL A 25 -7.43 -5.89 -0.98
N ARG A 26 -6.29 -5.19 -1.00
CA ARG A 26 -6.16 -3.88 -0.35
C ARG A 26 -7.05 -2.82 -1.00
N ALA A 27 -7.10 -2.79 -2.33
CA ALA A 27 -7.96 -1.88 -3.06
C ALA A 27 -9.45 -2.11 -2.72
N ILE A 28 -9.90 -3.36 -2.68
CA ILE A 28 -11.28 -3.73 -2.34
C ILE A 28 -11.59 -3.32 -0.89
N ALA A 29 -10.71 -3.60 0.07
CA ALA A 29 -10.92 -3.22 1.47
C ALA A 29 -11.12 -1.71 1.63
N LEU A 30 -10.27 -0.92 0.96
CA LEU A 30 -10.35 0.54 0.96
C LEU A 30 -11.61 1.07 0.26
N LEU A 31 -11.95 0.52 -0.91
CA LEU A 31 -13.13 0.95 -1.66
C LEU A 31 -14.42 0.63 -0.91
N LEU A 32 -14.57 -0.60 -0.39
CA LEU A 32 -15.74 -0.99 0.39
C LEU A 32 -15.84 -0.17 1.67
N GLY A 33 -14.73 0.08 2.35
CA GLY A 33 -14.70 0.91 3.56
C GLY A 33 -15.07 2.37 3.28
N GLY A 34 -14.48 2.97 2.25
CA GLY A 34 -14.81 4.33 1.84
C GLY A 34 -16.26 4.47 1.37
N LEU A 35 -16.80 3.47 0.66
CA LEU A 35 -18.19 3.45 0.24
C LEU A 35 -19.13 3.34 1.44
N ALA A 36 -18.83 2.43 2.37
CA ALA A 36 -19.61 2.26 3.59
C ALA A 36 -19.69 3.58 4.37
N ILE A 37 -18.56 4.27 4.56
CA ILE A 37 -18.50 5.58 5.22
C ILE A 37 -19.30 6.63 4.45
N THR A 38 -19.09 6.74 3.13
CA THR A 38 -19.73 7.80 2.33
C THR A 38 -21.25 7.66 2.30
N PHE A 39 -21.75 6.42 2.27
CA PHE A 39 -23.19 6.14 2.21
C PHE A 39 -23.84 5.99 3.59
N SER A 40 -23.07 5.98 4.68
CA SER A 40 -23.59 6.02 6.05
C SER A 40 -23.81 7.43 6.59
N ALA A 41 -23.84 8.45 5.72
CA ALA A 41 -23.90 9.87 6.07
C ALA A 41 -24.97 10.22 7.12
N THR A 42 -26.15 9.60 7.01
CA THR A 42 -27.29 9.85 7.90
C THR A 42 -27.16 9.21 9.29
N LEU A 43 -26.16 8.35 9.52
CA LEU A 43 -25.93 7.65 10.79
C LEU A 43 -24.81 8.28 11.63
N HIS A 44 -24.10 9.29 11.11
CA HIS A 44 -22.95 9.93 11.76
C HIS A 44 -23.33 10.90 12.90
N GLU A 45 -24.59 10.92 13.35
CA GLU A 45 -24.98 11.69 14.55
C GLU A 45 -24.59 10.98 15.86
N GLN A 46 -24.14 9.73 15.78
CA GLN A 46 -23.73 8.92 16.92
C GLN A 46 -22.23 8.65 16.86
N LEU A 47 -21.46 9.24 17.79
CA LEU A 47 -20.02 9.00 17.92
C LEU A 47 -19.69 7.50 18.00
N GLY A 48 -20.54 6.68 18.64
CA GLY A 48 -20.33 5.23 18.71
C GLY A 48 -20.36 4.53 17.34
N PHE A 49 -21.19 5.01 16.41
CA PHE A 49 -21.23 4.52 15.04
C PHE A 49 -19.95 4.91 14.29
N ASP A 50 -19.52 6.16 14.42
CA ASP A 50 -18.31 6.70 13.80
C ASP A 50 -17.04 5.95 14.23
N LEU A 51 -16.93 5.66 15.52
CA LEU A 51 -15.86 4.82 16.07
C LEU A 51 -15.90 3.42 15.49
N GLY A 52 -17.09 2.80 15.46
CA GLY A 52 -17.28 1.44 14.96
C GLY A 52 -16.91 1.29 13.49
N ILE A 53 -17.42 2.18 12.63
CA ILE A 53 -17.15 2.13 11.18
C ILE A 53 -15.69 2.45 10.89
N SER A 54 -15.09 3.44 11.56
CA SER A 54 -13.68 3.79 11.38
C SER A 54 -12.77 2.65 11.82
N ALA A 55 -13.07 2.02 12.97
CA ALA A 55 -12.34 0.85 13.47
C ALA A 55 -12.44 -0.33 12.49
N ALA A 56 -13.63 -0.59 11.94
CA ALA A 56 -13.82 -1.64 10.95
C ALA A 56 -13.01 -1.38 9.67
N VAL A 57 -13.01 -0.15 9.14
CA VAL A 57 -12.26 0.22 7.93
C VAL A 57 -10.75 0.14 8.17
N ILE A 58 -10.25 0.76 9.24
CA ILE A 58 -8.82 0.71 9.59
C ILE A 58 -8.37 -0.74 9.86
N GLY A 59 -9.21 -1.53 10.53
CA GLY A 59 -8.97 -2.95 10.77
C GLY A 59 -8.90 -3.77 9.49
N ALA A 60 -9.82 -3.54 8.54
CA ALA A 60 -9.81 -4.20 7.23
C ALA A 60 -8.54 -3.87 6.42
N VAL A 61 -8.09 -2.60 6.47
CA VAL A 61 -6.81 -2.18 5.88
C VAL A 61 -5.64 -2.90 6.56
N GLY A 62 -5.68 -3.05 7.89
CA GLY A 62 -4.68 -3.82 8.64
C GLY A 62 -4.61 -5.28 8.21
N ILE A 63 -5.76 -5.95 8.09
CA ILE A 63 -5.84 -7.33 7.60
C ILE A 63 -5.27 -7.43 6.18
N ALA A 64 -5.58 -6.49 5.29
CA ALA A 64 -5.04 -6.49 3.93
C ALA A 64 -3.50 -6.40 3.92
N HIS A 65 -2.89 -5.59 4.79
CA HIS A 65 -1.44 -5.52 4.95
C HIS A 65 -0.84 -6.81 5.51
N LEU A 66 -1.52 -7.49 6.45
CA LEU A 66 -1.07 -8.79 6.96
C LEU A 66 -1.15 -9.88 5.89
N VAL A 67 -2.21 -9.89 5.07
CA VAL A 67 -2.34 -10.80 3.91
C VAL A 67 -1.20 -10.55 2.92
N GLU A 68 -0.87 -9.29 2.64
CA GLU A 68 0.28 -8.91 1.81
C GLU A 68 1.60 -9.45 2.38
N TRP A 69 1.84 -9.27 3.68
CA TRP A 69 3.02 -9.80 4.35
C TRP A 69 3.11 -11.32 4.24
N VAL A 70 2.05 -12.05 4.58
CA VAL A 70 2.01 -13.53 4.50
C VAL A 70 2.29 -14.00 3.07
N SER A 71 1.75 -13.31 2.07
CA SER A 71 1.92 -13.67 0.66
C SER A 71 3.36 -13.43 0.16
N ARG A 72 4.08 -12.47 0.74
CA ARG A 72 5.44 -12.08 0.32
C ARG A 72 6.56 -12.69 1.16
N ARG A 73 6.27 -13.18 2.36
CA ARG A 73 7.28 -13.62 3.33
C ARG A 73 8.30 -14.63 2.78
N ALA A 74 7.91 -15.45 1.81
CA ALA A 74 8.77 -16.46 1.18
C ALA A 74 9.63 -15.90 0.03
N SER A 75 9.16 -14.87 -0.67
CA SER A 75 9.82 -14.33 -1.87
C SER A 75 10.65 -13.08 -1.59
N SER A 76 10.22 -12.25 -0.63
CA SER A 76 10.90 -11.00 -0.28
C SER A 76 10.57 -10.60 1.15
N PRO A 77 11.47 -10.83 2.12
CA PRO A 77 11.23 -10.49 3.52
C PRO A 77 11.27 -8.97 3.69
N SER A 78 10.10 -8.35 3.80
CA SER A 78 9.94 -6.95 4.18
C SER A 78 9.09 -6.85 5.45
N ALA A 79 9.60 -6.10 6.43
CA ALA A 79 8.87 -5.81 7.66
C ALA A 79 7.78 -4.75 7.48
N VAL A 80 7.81 -3.96 6.40
CA VAL A 80 6.93 -2.80 6.21
C VAL A 80 5.43 -3.19 6.24
N PRO A 81 4.95 -4.20 5.47
CA PRO A 81 3.54 -4.56 5.51
C PRO A 81 3.13 -5.20 6.85
N LEU A 82 4.05 -5.88 7.53
CA LEU A 82 3.80 -6.43 8.86
C LEU A 82 3.56 -5.31 9.87
N ILE A 83 4.43 -4.30 9.90
CA ILE A 83 4.32 -3.16 10.81
C ILE A 83 3.07 -2.34 10.48
N ALA A 84 2.80 -2.07 9.20
CA ALA A 84 1.60 -1.35 8.77
C ALA A 84 0.31 -2.09 9.18
N GLY A 85 0.30 -3.41 9.01
CA GLY A 85 -0.80 -4.27 9.46
C GLY A 85 -0.99 -4.22 10.98
N ALA A 86 0.10 -4.39 11.74
CA ALA A 86 0.07 -4.36 13.20
C ALA A 86 -0.40 -3.00 13.75
N VAL A 87 0.11 -1.88 13.21
CA VAL A 87 -0.29 -0.53 13.60
C VAL A 87 -1.77 -0.28 13.28
N SER A 88 -2.24 -0.74 12.13
CA SER A 88 -3.66 -0.61 11.76
C SER A 88 -4.57 -1.42 12.69
N VAL A 89 -4.19 -2.65 13.03
CA VAL A 89 -4.93 -3.46 14.01
C VAL A 89 -4.92 -2.80 15.39
N ALA A 90 -3.77 -2.30 15.85
CA ALA A 90 -3.66 -1.59 17.12
C ALA A 90 -4.56 -0.34 17.15
N ALA A 91 -4.57 0.45 16.08
CA ALA A 91 -5.44 1.61 15.95
C ALA A 91 -6.93 1.23 15.94
N ALA A 92 -7.30 0.19 15.20
CA ALA A 92 -8.67 -0.32 15.16
C ALA A 92 -9.16 -0.78 16.55
N VAL A 93 -8.30 -1.43 17.33
CA VAL A 93 -8.60 -1.83 18.71
C VAL A 93 -8.64 -0.62 19.65
N ALA A 94 -7.80 0.39 19.45
CA ALA A 94 -7.75 1.58 20.30
C ALA A 94 -8.97 2.50 20.12
N LEU A 95 -9.52 2.60 18.90
CA LEU A 95 -10.61 3.52 18.56
C LEU A 95 -11.86 3.40 19.45
N PRO A 96 -12.42 2.20 19.75
CA PRO A 96 -13.56 2.07 20.66
C PRO A 96 -13.33 2.65 22.08
N PHE A 97 -12.07 2.78 22.50
CA PHE A 97 -11.70 3.33 23.81
C PHE A 97 -11.50 4.84 23.79
N THR A 98 -11.58 5.50 22.62
CA THR A 98 -11.50 6.96 22.55
C THR A 98 -12.84 7.55 22.97
N VAL A 99 -12.92 8.00 24.22
CA VAL A 99 -14.14 8.57 24.82
C VAL A 99 -14.45 10.00 24.36
N SER A 100 -13.64 10.59 23.47
CA SER A 100 -13.79 11.97 23.01
C SER A 100 -13.50 12.11 21.52
N ALA A 101 -14.11 13.12 20.87
CA ALA A 101 -13.87 13.46 19.47
C ALA A 101 -12.37 13.75 19.20
N ILE A 102 -11.69 14.43 20.12
CA ILE A 102 -10.25 14.69 20.01
C ILE A 102 -9.46 13.38 20.04
N GLY A 103 -9.78 12.47 20.97
CA GLY A 103 -9.13 11.16 21.05
C GLY A 103 -9.32 10.34 19.77
N PHE A 104 -10.52 10.37 19.20
CA PHE A 104 -10.84 9.76 17.92
C PHE A 104 -9.95 10.32 16.80
N ALA A 105 -9.95 11.65 16.63
CA ALA A 105 -9.21 12.33 15.59
C ALA A 105 -7.69 12.12 15.70
N VAL A 106 -7.15 12.19 16.93
CA VAL A 106 -5.73 11.93 17.19
C VAL A 106 -5.36 10.49 16.86
N THR A 107 -6.23 9.52 17.15
CA THR A 107 -5.98 8.11 16.84
C THR A 107 -5.95 7.87 15.33
N VAL A 108 -6.92 8.42 14.59
CA VAL A 108 -6.95 8.36 13.12
C VAL A 108 -5.72 9.06 12.53
N ALA A 109 -5.37 10.25 13.03
CA ALA A 109 -4.22 10.99 12.55
C ALA A 109 -2.89 10.26 12.82
N ALA A 110 -2.71 9.70 14.01
CA ALA A 110 -1.51 8.94 14.37
C ALA A 110 -1.37 7.70 13.48
N TRP A 111 -2.47 6.95 13.27
CA TRP A 111 -2.49 5.82 12.35
C TRP A 111 -2.12 6.25 10.92
N ALA A 112 -2.79 7.30 10.40
CA ALA A 112 -2.58 7.78 9.03
C ALA A 112 -1.14 8.25 8.81
N LEU A 113 -0.56 8.94 9.80
CA LEU A 113 0.83 9.40 9.75
C LEU A 113 1.82 8.23 9.74
N VAL A 114 1.65 7.25 10.62
CA VAL A 114 2.53 6.07 10.66
C VAL A 114 2.41 5.28 9.36
N ALA A 115 1.20 5.07 8.85
CA ALA A 115 0.97 4.41 7.56
C ALA A 115 1.65 5.16 6.41
N ALA A 116 1.53 6.49 6.37
CA ALA A 116 2.18 7.33 5.37
C ALA A 116 3.71 7.24 5.42
N LEU A 117 4.30 7.31 6.62
CA LEU A 117 5.74 7.17 6.80
C LEU A 117 6.24 5.80 6.34
N LEU A 118 5.48 4.73 6.63
CA LEU A 118 5.81 3.38 6.18
C LEU A 118 5.73 3.24 4.66
N GLU A 119 4.78 3.90 3.99
CA GLU A 119 4.72 3.96 2.52
C GLU A 119 5.93 4.70 1.94
N PHE A 120 6.35 5.82 2.53
CA PHE A 120 7.56 6.53 2.11
C PHE A 120 8.82 5.68 2.31
N VAL A 121 8.94 4.97 3.43
CA VAL A 121 10.04 4.02 3.67
C VAL A 121 10.01 2.89 2.63
N GLY A 122 8.83 2.37 2.31
CA GLY A 122 8.65 1.39 1.25
C GLY A 122 9.15 1.89 -0.11
N ALA A 123 8.81 3.12 -0.47
CA ALA A 123 9.25 3.78 -1.71
C ALA A 123 10.77 4.04 -1.73
N ALA A 124 11.36 4.45 -0.61
CA ALA A 124 12.77 4.75 -0.50
C ALA A 124 13.66 3.50 -0.55
N VAL A 125 13.22 2.39 0.06
CA VAL A 125 13.97 1.13 0.08
C VAL A 125 13.89 0.38 -1.25
N ARG A 126 12.89 0.67 -2.09
CA ARG A 126 12.75 0.09 -3.44
C ARG A 126 12.52 1.17 -4.51
N PRO A 127 13.54 2.00 -4.80
CA PRO A 127 13.43 3.02 -5.83
C PRO A 127 13.13 2.37 -7.19
N GLY A 128 12.10 2.85 -7.89
CA GLY A 128 11.61 2.27 -9.14
C GLY A 128 10.36 1.39 -8.99
N SER A 129 10.02 0.97 -7.76
CA SER A 129 8.73 0.35 -7.48
C SER A 129 7.64 1.42 -7.30
N ARG A 130 7.23 2.01 -8.42
CA ARG A 130 5.98 2.76 -8.65
C ARG A 130 5.85 4.16 -8.02
N PRO A 131 5.48 5.18 -8.81
CA PRO A 131 5.16 6.53 -8.31
C PRO A 131 3.96 6.58 -7.33
N ASP A 132 3.16 5.51 -7.29
CA ASP A 132 1.95 5.42 -6.48
C ASP A 132 2.22 5.43 -4.97
N ALA A 133 3.37 4.91 -4.51
CA ALA A 133 3.69 4.81 -3.08
C ALA A 133 3.90 6.19 -2.45
N THR A 134 4.60 7.10 -3.17
CA THR A 134 4.79 8.49 -2.72
C THR A 134 3.46 9.23 -2.66
N LEU A 135 2.58 9.02 -3.65
CA LEU A 135 1.26 9.63 -3.65
C LEU A 135 0.40 9.13 -2.49
N LEU A 136 0.39 7.82 -2.24
CA LEU A 136 -0.35 7.21 -1.12
C LEU A 136 0.14 7.74 0.23
N GLY A 137 1.47 7.84 0.39
CA GLY A 137 2.08 8.47 1.56
C GLY A 137 1.64 9.93 1.71
N ALA A 138 1.68 10.73 0.64
CA ALA A 138 1.27 12.13 0.68
C ALA A 138 -0.21 12.31 1.07
N ILE A 139 -1.10 11.47 0.53
CA ILE A 139 -2.53 11.47 0.88
C ILE A 139 -2.73 11.05 2.34
N GLY A 140 -1.95 10.08 2.84
CA GLY A 140 -1.98 9.69 4.27
C GLY A 140 -1.51 10.81 5.21
N VAL A 141 -0.46 11.56 4.83
CA VAL A 141 -0.05 12.77 5.58
C VAL A 141 -1.16 13.81 5.55
N LEU A 142 -1.76 14.06 4.40
CA LEU A 142 -2.87 15.01 4.27
C LEU A 142 -4.05 14.61 5.16
N LEU A 143 -4.41 13.33 5.19
CA LEU A 143 -5.43 12.81 6.11
C LEU A 143 -5.07 13.11 7.58
N ALA A 144 -3.83 12.85 7.98
CA ALA A 144 -3.40 13.11 9.36
C ALA A 144 -3.52 14.60 9.73
N LEU A 145 -3.10 15.49 8.83
CA LEU A 145 -3.18 16.93 9.05
C LEU A 145 -4.63 17.42 9.11
N LEU A 146 -5.49 16.97 8.18
CA LEU A 146 -6.89 17.36 8.16
C LEU A 146 -7.66 16.79 9.35
N ALA A 147 -7.38 15.56 9.78
CA ALA A 147 -7.98 14.99 10.98
C ALA A 147 -7.64 15.81 12.24
N LEU A 148 -6.41 16.30 12.38
CA LEU A 148 -6.04 17.19 13.49
C LEU A 148 -6.65 18.60 13.37
N LEU A 149 -6.82 19.09 12.14
CA LEU A 149 -7.47 20.38 11.88
C LEU A 149 -8.94 20.34 12.30
N PHE A 150 -9.66 19.28 11.94
CA PHE A 150 -11.08 19.06 12.25
C PHE A 150 -11.30 18.19 13.50
N ARG A 151 -10.34 18.17 14.44
CA ARG A 151 -10.35 17.25 15.61
C ARG A 151 -11.58 17.35 16.52
N GLU A 152 -12.33 18.44 16.44
CA GLU A 152 -13.54 18.70 17.24
C GLU A 152 -14.82 18.26 16.53
N ASP A 153 -14.73 17.90 15.25
CA ASP A 153 -15.84 17.44 14.40
C ASP A 153 -15.59 15.98 13.96
N PRO A 154 -16.12 14.99 14.69
CA PRO A 154 -15.91 13.58 14.37
C PRO A 154 -16.49 13.19 13.00
N VAL A 155 -17.59 13.84 12.58
CA VAL A 155 -18.22 13.58 11.28
C VAL A 155 -17.29 13.99 10.15
N ALA A 156 -16.65 15.16 10.27
CA ALA A 156 -15.63 15.59 9.32
C ALA A 156 -14.45 14.62 9.26
N VAL A 157 -13.94 14.15 10.39
CA VAL A 157 -12.82 13.19 10.45
C VAL A 157 -13.18 11.86 9.81
N VAL A 158 -14.38 11.33 10.05
CA VAL A 158 -14.88 10.11 9.40
C VAL A 158 -15.01 10.32 7.89
N GLY A 159 -15.59 11.45 7.46
CA GLY A 159 -15.71 11.79 6.04
C GLY A 159 -14.35 11.88 5.34
N LEU A 160 -13.34 12.46 6.00
CA LEU A 160 -11.97 12.51 5.52
C LEU A 160 -11.34 11.12 5.40
N LEU A 161 -11.57 10.24 6.38
CA LEU A 161 -11.13 8.84 6.31
C LEU A 161 -11.78 8.11 5.12
N GLY A 162 -13.07 8.32 4.90
CA GLY A 162 -13.80 7.77 3.75
C GLY A 162 -13.25 8.26 2.42
N ALA A 163 -13.01 9.57 2.29
CA ALA A 163 -12.42 10.17 1.11
C ALA A 163 -11.00 9.62 0.84
N TYR A 164 -10.15 9.55 1.87
CA TYR A 164 -8.85 8.89 1.79
C TYR A 164 -8.98 7.46 1.27
N ALA A 165 -9.90 6.68 1.82
CA ALA A 165 -10.08 5.28 1.46
C ALA A 165 -10.51 5.12 0.00
N ILE A 166 -11.43 5.95 -0.49
CA ILE A 166 -11.82 5.95 -1.91
C ILE A 166 -10.63 6.31 -2.80
N ILE A 167 -9.92 7.41 -2.51
CA ILE A 167 -8.80 7.87 -3.34
C ILE A 167 -7.71 6.80 -3.38
N ALA A 168 -7.26 6.32 -2.21
CA ALA A 168 -6.23 5.30 -2.10
C ALA A 168 -6.66 3.98 -2.76
N GLY A 169 -7.91 3.57 -2.57
CA GLY A 169 -8.49 2.37 -3.18
C GLY A 169 -8.51 2.44 -4.70
N VAL A 170 -8.91 3.59 -5.27
CA VAL A 170 -8.92 3.81 -6.72
C VAL A 170 -7.51 3.78 -7.30
N PHE A 171 -6.55 4.47 -6.68
CA PHE A 171 -5.15 4.42 -7.13
C PHE A 171 -4.62 2.99 -7.12
N LEU A 172 -4.79 2.27 -6.01
CA LEU A 172 -4.34 0.87 -5.91
C LEU A 172 -5.03 -0.05 -6.92
N ALA A 173 -6.32 0.17 -7.20
CA ALA A 173 -7.05 -0.57 -8.23
C ALA A 173 -6.41 -0.32 -9.60
N ILE A 174 -6.26 0.95 -10.01
CA ILE A 174 -5.63 1.32 -11.29
C ILE A 174 -4.23 0.69 -11.39
N SER A 175 -3.40 0.80 -10.36
CA SER A 175 -2.06 0.21 -10.31
C SER A 175 -2.05 -1.32 -10.36
N ALA A 176 -3.15 -1.99 -10.01
CA ALA A 176 -3.30 -3.43 -10.16
C ALA A 176 -3.70 -3.84 -11.59
N PHE A 177 -4.32 -2.94 -12.36
CA PHE A 177 -4.69 -3.13 -13.76
C PHE A 177 -3.65 -2.58 -14.75
N ASP A 178 -2.81 -1.63 -14.35
CA ASP A 178 -1.83 -0.96 -15.23
C ASP A 178 -0.52 -1.77 -15.44
N ILE A 179 -0.65 -3.06 -15.76
CA ILE A 179 0.47 -3.92 -16.15
C ILE A 179 0.65 -3.80 -17.67
N ARG A 180 0.89 -2.59 -18.18
CA ARG A 180 1.15 -2.41 -19.62
C ARG A 180 2.66 -2.33 -19.88
N ARG A 181 3.18 -3.43 -20.44
CA ARG A 181 4.51 -3.67 -21.05
C ARG A 181 5.69 -3.82 -20.09
N GLY A 182 5.98 -5.07 -19.71
CA GLY A 182 7.38 -5.47 -19.54
C GLY A 182 8.11 -5.35 -20.89
N PRO A 183 9.41 -5.00 -20.90
CA PRO A 183 10.17 -4.93 -22.15
C PRO A 183 10.04 -6.26 -22.88
N ALA A 184 9.56 -6.21 -24.12
CA ALA A 184 9.64 -7.34 -25.02
C ALA A 184 11.11 -7.76 -25.07
N ALA A 185 11.39 -9.03 -24.77
CA ALA A 185 12.69 -9.60 -25.05
C ALA A 185 12.98 -9.32 -26.53
N ASP A 186 14.00 -8.51 -26.78
CA ASP A 186 14.42 -8.15 -28.12
C ASP A 186 14.83 -9.44 -28.84
N PRO A 187 14.17 -9.85 -29.95
CA PRO A 187 14.51 -11.08 -30.66
C PRO A 187 15.88 -11.01 -31.35
N ALA A 188 16.68 -9.96 -31.10
CA ALA A 188 18.03 -9.80 -31.64
C ALA A 188 19.04 -10.82 -31.07
N ASP A 189 18.84 -11.35 -29.87
CA ASP A 189 19.79 -12.31 -29.25
C ASP A 189 19.70 -13.74 -29.83
N SER A 190 18.61 -14.11 -30.50
CA SER A 190 18.48 -15.43 -31.12
C SER A 190 19.10 -15.51 -32.53
N SER A 191 19.43 -14.37 -33.16
CA SER A 191 20.08 -14.36 -34.47
C SER A 191 21.61 -14.47 -34.40
N ALA A 192 22.23 -14.15 -33.26
CA ALA A 192 23.68 -14.22 -33.09
C ALA A 192 24.20 -15.67 -32.88
N ALA A 193 23.33 -16.60 -32.45
CA ALA A 193 23.71 -17.99 -32.18
C ALA A 193 23.63 -18.93 -33.39
N ALA A 194 23.06 -18.49 -34.52
CA ALA A 194 22.89 -19.31 -35.72
C ALA A 194 24.01 -19.14 -36.77
N GLY A 195 24.98 -18.25 -36.52
CA GLY A 195 26.00 -17.84 -37.50
C GLY A 195 27.39 -18.45 -37.37
N SER A 196 27.67 -19.31 -36.39
CA SER A 196 28.98 -19.97 -36.24
C SER A 196 28.93 -21.43 -36.67
N GLU A 197 29.12 -21.60 -37.96
CA GLU A 197 29.41 -22.82 -38.72
C GLU A 197 30.62 -23.62 -38.17
N PRO A 198 30.73 -24.93 -38.45
CA PRO A 198 32.05 -25.52 -38.68
C PRO A 198 32.12 -26.12 -40.09
N THR A 199 32.81 -25.40 -40.97
CA THR A 199 33.44 -25.94 -42.17
C THR A 199 34.48 -26.98 -41.74
N ALA A 200 34.43 -28.18 -42.32
CA ALA A 200 35.41 -29.24 -42.10
C ALA A 200 35.82 -29.85 -43.46
N PRO A 201 37.04 -30.42 -43.54
CA PRO A 201 37.98 -30.32 -44.67
C PRO A 201 37.68 -31.19 -45.89
#